data_AF-A0A7Y2YR24-F1
#
_entry.id   AF-A0A7Y2YR24-F1
#
_cell.length_a   1.000
_cell.length_b   1.000
_cell.length_c   1.000
_cell.angle_alpha   90.00
_cell.angle_beta   90.00
_cell.angle_gamma   90.00
#
_symmetry.space_group_name_H-M   'P 1'
#
loop_
_entity.id
_entity.type
_entity.pdbx_description
1 polymer ?
#
loop_
_entity_poly.entity_id
_entity_poly.type
_entity_poly.pdbx_seq_one_letter_code
_entity_poly.pdbx_strand_id
1 'polypeptide(L)'
;MKPRQRTGFALAIALMSAVLTTTGVQAQAQEDTYPNEAMTHIGELTFDHGIPTEETSEKLYYEMDYHRAVQVYLWSLPIMGQAQWRQSYLDLYDMKPNQMVYATQFDDRSQILTANETTPYLFGWTNVMDKAAVFEVPPGAVIGLGIDFWQRGLDYGLFGPNAGKGGTWVITGPETPQSEIPYVEGARLIESQTNNVWLVSRLSMPAGERDQVVSGFKLYYKGETPRAASIIPSENMPGRNYQPRGMKYWQMLHAILQEEPVEERDRFFMYFLKEMGIEKDKPFDPNERQK
;
A
#
# COMPACT_ATOMS: atom_id res chain seq x y z
N MET A 1 2.32 -83.63 78.94
CA MET A 1 1.10 -83.36 79.74
C MET A 1 0.84 -81.86 79.74
N LYS A 2 -0.37 -81.45 79.35
CA LYS A 2 -0.96 -80.10 79.51
C LYS A 2 -0.91 -79.69 81.00
N PRO A 3 -0.84 -78.39 81.39
CA PRO A 3 -1.99 -77.48 81.18
C PRO A 3 -1.74 -75.95 81.07
N ARG A 4 -2.81 -75.30 80.56
CA ARG A 4 -3.47 -74.04 80.97
C ARG A 4 -2.60 -72.88 81.47
N GLN A 5 -2.56 -71.78 80.73
CA GLN A 5 -3.56 -70.67 80.71
C GLN A 5 -3.54 -69.75 81.94
N ARG A 6 -3.20 -68.50 81.59
CA ARG A 6 -3.84 -67.22 81.96
C ARG A 6 -3.62 -66.67 83.37
N THR A 7 -3.08 -65.44 83.39
CA THR A 7 -3.61 -64.15 83.94
C THR A 7 -2.39 -63.32 84.41
N GLY A 8 -2.26 -62.01 84.24
CA GLY A 8 -3.12 -60.95 83.73
C GLY A 8 -2.38 -59.60 83.69
N PHE A 9 -3.07 -58.59 83.14
CA PHE A 9 -2.96 -57.13 83.33
C PHE A 9 -1.58 -56.45 83.54
N ALA A 10 -1.24 -55.51 82.63
CA ALA A 10 -1.00 -54.10 82.99
C ALA A 10 -0.91 -53.17 81.75
N LEU A 11 -1.76 -52.14 81.77
CA LEU A 11 -1.65 -50.77 81.26
C LEU A 11 -0.42 -50.34 80.43
N ALA A 12 -0.66 -49.69 79.27
CA ALA A 12 -0.22 -48.31 79.00
C ALA A 12 -0.65 -47.84 77.59
N ILE A 13 -1.16 -46.61 77.54
CA ILE A 13 -1.61 -45.87 76.37
C ILE A 13 -0.40 -45.29 75.62
N ALA A 14 -0.35 -45.41 74.28
CA ALA A 14 0.25 -44.40 73.40
C ALA A 14 -0.26 -44.57 71.95
N LEU A 15 -0.58 -43.44 71.33
CA LEU A 15 -1.37 -43.25 70.12
C LEU A 15 -0.72 -43.69 68.79
N MET A 16 -1.62 -44.05 67.86
CA MET A 16 -1.68 -43.72 66.42
C MET A 16 -0.37 -43.26 65.74
N SER A 17 0.02 -43.84 64.61
CA SER A 17 -0.53 -43.41 63.32
C SER A 17 -0.40 -44.53 62.28
N ALA A 18 -1.53 -45.03 61.78
CA ALA A 18 -1.57 -45.85 60.59
C ALA A 18 -1.34 -44.95 59.38
N VAL A 19 -0.25 -45.18 58.66
CA VAL A 19 -0.02 -44.63 57.32
C VAL A 19 -1.05 -45.28 56.41
N LEU A 20 -2.20 -44.63 56.25
CA LEU A 20 -3.12 -44.87 55.15
C LEU A 20 -2.54 -44.15 53.93
N THR A 21 -1.85 -44.89 53.08
CA THR A 21 -1.57 -44.47 51.70
C THR A 21 -2.90 -44.36 50.97
N THR A 22 -3.55 -43.20 51.08
CA THR A 22 -4.56 -42.80 50.11
C THR A 22 -3.82 -42.59 48.80
N THR A 23 -4.01 -43.52 47.87
CA THR A 23 -3.75 -43.27 46.46
C THR A 23 -4.67 -42.13 46.04
N GLY A 24 -4.18 -40.91 46.21
CA GLY A 24 -4.74 -39.73 45.58
C GLY A 24 -4.57 -39.92 44.08
N VAL A 25 -5.53 -40.56 43.44
CA VAL A 25 -5.84 -40.24 42.06
C VAL A 25 -6.30 -38.78 42.14
N GLN A 26 -5.35 -37.85 41.99
CA GLN A 26 -5.71 -36.54 41.47
C GLN A 26 -6.41 -36.87 40.16
N ALA A 27 -7.73 -36.74 40.13
CA ALA A 27 -8.41 -36.49 38.89
C ALA A 27 -7.73 -35.24 38.35
N GLN A 28 -6.74 -35.41 37.46
CA GLN A 28 -6.42 -34.36 36.52
C GLN A 28 -7.77 -34.05 35.91
N ALA A 29 -8.28 -32.83 36.13
CA ALA A 29 -9.37 -32.33 35.32
C ALA A 29 -8.97 -32.68 33.89
N GLN A 30 -9.71 -33.58 33.27
CA GLN A 30 -9.50 -33.93 31.88
C GLN A 30 -9.71 -32.60 31.17
N GLU A 31 -8.60 -31.95 30.83
CA GLU A 31 -8.63 -30.75 30.01
C GLU A 31 -9.39 -31.20 28.78
N ASP A 32 -10.63 -30.72 28.63
CA ASP A 32 -11.47 -31.10 27.50
C ASP A 32 -10.61 -30.85 26.27
N THR A 33 -10.22 -31.93 25.61
CA THR A 33 -9.18 -31.88 24.56
C THR A 33 -9.64 -30.96 23.43
N TYR A 34 -10.95 -30.68 23.39
CA TYR A 34 -11.62 -29.68 22.57
C TYR A 34 -12.68 -28.94 23.42
N PRO A 35 -12.46 -27.66 23.80
CA PRO A 35 -13.51 -26.89 24.45
C PRO A 35 -14.67 -26.67 23.46
N ASN A 36 -15.91 -26.92 23.90
CA ASN A 36 -17.10 -26.69 23.08
C ASN A 36 -17.38 -25.20 22.82
N GLU A 37 -16.80 -24.32 23.64
CA GLU A 37 -17.01 -22.88 23.58
C GLU A 37 -15.68 -22.16 23.84
N ALA A 38 -15.43 -21.07 23.12
CA ALA A 38 -14.29 -20.19 23.34
C ALA A 38 -14.68 -18.72 23.20
N MET A 39 -14.46 -17.93 24.25
CA MET A 39 -14.67 -16.48 24.19
C MET A 39 -13.46 -15.79 23.60
N THR A 40 -13.68 -15.01 22.55
CA THR A 40 -12.63 -14.27 21.82
C THR A 40 -13.01 -12.82 21.60
N HIS A 41 -12.12 -12.03 20.99
CA HIS A 41 -12.39 -10.63 20.65
C HIS A 41 -13.49 -10.46 19.59
N ILE A 42 -13.75 -11.49 18.78
CA ILE A 42 -14.89 -11.53 17.86
C ILE A 42 -16.16 -12.09 18.52
N GLY A 43 -16.13 -12.33 19.83
CA GLY A 43 -17.22 -12.93 20.60
C GLY A 43 -17.05 -14.42 20.79
N GLU A 44 -18.15 -15.08 21.15
CA GLU A 44 -18.19 -16.52 21.39
C GLU A 44 -18.00 -17.32 20.09
N LEU A 45 -17.24 -18.40 20.18
CA LEU A 45 -17.05 -19.41 19.14
C LEU A 45 -17.50 -20.75 19.71
N THR A 46 -18.28 -21.51 18.96
CA THR A 46 -18.86 -22.79 19.37
C THR A 46 -18.36 -23.94 18.51
N PHE A 47 -18.17 -25.10 19.13
CA PHE A 47 -17.57 -26.28 18.54
C PHE A 47 -18.37 -27.54 18.89
N ASP A 48 -18.49 -28.45 17.93
CA ASP A 48 -19.05 -29.79 18.09
C ASP A 48 -17.92 -30.81 17.97
N HIS A 49 -17.54 -31.45 19.09
CA HIS A 49 -16.42 -32.39 19.17
C HIS A 49 -15.10 -31.84 18.57
N GLY A 50 -14.84 -30.54 18.76
CA GLY A 50 -13.65 -29.85 18.24
C GLY A 50 -13.74 -29.36 16.81
N ILE A 51 -14.87 -29.55 16.14
CA ILE A 51 -15.16 -29.01 14.81
C ILE A 51 -15.95 -27.71 14.99
N PRO A 52 -15.54 -26.58 14.38
CA PRO A 52 -16.33 -25.35 14.43
C PRO A 52 -17.75 -25.60 13.90
N THR A 53 -18.76 -25.04 14.58
CA THR A 53 -20.13 -25.02 14.05
C THR A 53 -20.18 -24.26 12.71
N GLU A 54 -21.28 -24.41 11.95
CA GLU A 54 -21.48 -23.66 10.71
C GLU A 54 -21.42 -22.14 10.96
N GLU A 55 -22.13 -21.65 11.98
CA GLU A 55 -22.10 -20.25 12.41
C GLU A 55 -20.68 -19.80 12.79
N THR A 56 -19.94 -20.60 13.56
CA THR A 56 -18.55 -20.29 13.93
C THR A 56 -17.65 -20.27 12.69
N SER A 57 -17.85 -21.18 11.74
CA SER A 57 -17.09 -21.22 10.49
C SER A 57 -17.33 -19.95 9.68
N GLU A 58 -18.60 -19.58 9.44
CA GLU A 58 -18.96 -18.36 8.72
C GLU A 58 -18.36 -17.11 9.36
N LYS A 59 -18.42 -17.03 10.70
CA LYS A 59 -17.86 -15.95 11.49
C LYS A 59 -16.33 -15.86 11.37
N LEU A 60 -15.63 -17.00 11.42
CA LEU A 60 -14.18 -17.05 11.24
C LEU A 60 -13.76 -16.66 9.81
N TYR A 61 -14.51 -17.11 8.79
CA TYR A 61 -14.26 -16.70 7.41
C TYR A 61 -14.54 -15.21 7.20
N TYR A 62 -15.60 -14.66 7.81
CA TYR A 62 -15.88 -13.23 7.79
C TYR A 62 -14.76 -12.42 8.44
N GLU A 63 -14.30 -12.82 9.63
CA GLU A 63 -13.21 -12.11 10.31
C GLU A 63 -11.90 -12.19 9.51
N MET A 64 -11.59 -13.33 8.91
CA MET A 64 -10.43 -13.49 8.05
C MET A 64 -10.47 -12.51 6.87
N ASP A 65 -11.61 -12.37 6.20
CA ASP A 65 -11.78 -11.43 5.08
C ASP A 65 -11.71 -9.97 5.55
N TYR A 66 -12.32 -9.65 6.70
CA TYR A 66 -12.22 -8.33 7.33
C TYR A 66 -10.77 -7.93 7.64
N HIS A 67 -10.00 -8.82 8.29
CA HIS A 67 -8.59 -8.57 8.57
C HIS A 67 -7.78 -8.37 7.29
N ARG A 68 -8.01 -9.21 6.27
CA ARG A 68 -7.36 -9.04 4.97
C ARG A 68 -7.69 -7.69 4.36
N ALA A 69 -8.93 -7.23 4.45
CA ALA A 69 -9.35 -5.93 3.90
C ALA A 69 -8.61 -4.78 4.60
N VAL A 70 -8.47 -4.86 5.93
CA VAL A 70 -7.67 -3.90 6.69
C VAL A 70 -6.22 -3.88 6.23
N GLN A 71 -5.59 -5.04 6.06
CA GLN A 71 -4.20 -5.13 5.60
C GLN A 71 -4.01 -4.59 4.18
N VAL A 72 -4.92 -4.94 3.27
CA VAL A 72 -4.91 -4.43 1.90
C VAL A 72 -5.07 -2.91 1.88
N TYR A 73 -6.01 -2.36 2.65
CA TYR A 73 -6.20 -0.91 2.74
C TYR A 73 -4.90 -0.19 3.13
N LEU A 74 -4.18 -0.71 4.13
CA LEU A 74 -2.91 -0.15 4.59
C LEU A 74 -1.82 -0.28 3.52
N TRP A 75 -1.71 -1.45 2.90
CA TRP A 75 -0.77 -1.72 1.82
C TRP A 75 -0.98 -0.78 0.63
N SER A 76 -2.24 -0.55 0.22
CA SER A 76 -2.56 0.26 -0.95
C SER A 76 -2.55 1.78 -0.71
N LEU A 77 -2.27 2.25 0.51
CA LEU A 77 -2.24 3.70 0.80
C LEU A 77 -1.36 4.51 -0.17
N PRO A 78 -0.13 4.08 -0.53
CA PRO A 78 0.72 4.86 -1.42
C PRO A 78 0.15 4.98 -2.83
N ILE A 79 -0.24 3.87 -3.46
CA ILE A 79 -0.80 3.85 -4.82
C ILE A 79 -2.13 4.59 -4.91
N MET A 80 -2.96 4.49 -3.87
CA MET A 80 -4.23 5.20 -3.81
C MET A 80 -4.06 6.71 -3.71
N GLY A 81 -3.04 7.19 -2.98
CA GLY A 81 -2.71 8.61 -2.96
C GLY A 81 -2.34 9.13 -4.36
N GLN A 82 -1.50 8.39 -5.09
CA GLN A 82 -1.05 8.79 -6.43
C GLN A 82 -2.16 8.68 -7.48
N ALA A 83 -2.96 7.63 -7.44
CA ALA A 83 -4.12 7.44 -8.33
C ALA A 83 -5.18 8.52 -8.13
N GLN A 84 -5.50 8.86 -6.88
CA GLN A 84 -6.46 9.92 -6.58
C GLN A 84 -5.95 11.30 -6.98
N TRP A 85 -4.64 11.56 -6.82
CA TRP A 85 -4.05 12.79 -7.30
C TRP A 85 -4.18 12.92 -8.82
N ARG A 86 -3.84 11.85 -9.54
CA ARG A 86 -3.96 11.80 -11.00
C ARG A 86 -5.39 12.03 -11.40
N GLN A 87 -6.33 11.28 -10.81
CA GLN A 87 -7.75 11.43 -11.10
C GLN A 87 -8.23 12.87 -10.87
N SER A 88 -7.75 13.54 -9.82
CA SER A 88 -8.09 14.94 -9.60
C SER A 88 -7.64 15.85 -10.75
N TYR A 89 -6.49 15.60 -11.36
CA TYR A 89 -6.01 16.40 -12.48
C TYR A 89 -6.65 16.02 -13.81
N LEU A 90 -7.03 14.75 -13.98
CA LEU A 90 -7.91 14.34 -15.08
C LEU A 90 -9.25 15.08 -14.99
N ASP A 91 -9.87 15.11 -13.81
CA ASP A 91 -11.17 15.75 -13.58
C ASP A 91 -11.13 17.28 -13.78
N LEU A 92 -10.07 17.94 -13.28
CA LEU A 92 -9.97 19.40 -13.29
C LEU A 92 -9.48 19.97 -14.63
N TYR A 93 -8.57 19.28 -15.30
CA TYR A 93 -7.81 19.84 -16.43
C TYR A 93 -7.90 19.01 -17.71
N ASP A 94 -8.57 17.87 -17.70
CA ASP A 94 -8.48 16.85 -18.76
C ASP A 94 -7.02 16.48 -19.10
N MET A 95 -6.17 16.46 -18.07
CA MET A 95 -4.73 16.24 -18.21
C MET A 95 -4.44 14.94 -18.97
N LYS A 96 -3.49 14.98 -19.90
CA LYS A 96 -3.01 13.82 -20.64
C LYS A 96 -1.61 13.42 -20.16
N PRO A 97 -1.16 12.18 -20.43
CA PRO A 97 0.23 11.82 -20.23
C PRO A 97 1.18 12.81 -20.92
N ASN A 98 2.35 13.02 -20.33
CA ASN A 98 3.38 13.97 -20.79
C ASN A 98 2.97 15.46 -20.75
N GLN A 99 2.01 15.81 -19.88
CA GLN A 99 1.69 17.20 -19.54
C GLN A 99 2.09 17.49 -18.09
N MET A 100 2.14 18.78 -17.74
CA MET A 100 2.44 19.24 -16.40
C MET A 100 1.48 20.34 -15.97
N VAL A 101 0.97 20.26 -14.74
CA VAL A 101 0.18 21.33 -14.13
C VAL A 101 1.13 22.28 -13.39
N TYR A 102 1.04 23.57 -13.67
CA TYR A 102 1.82 24.62 -13.02
C TYR A 102 1.01 25.27 -11.89
N ALA A 103 1.32 24.85 -10.67
CA ALA A 103 0.71 25.32 -9.44
C ALA A 103 1.55 26.46 -8.83
N THR A 104 1.01 27.67 -8.83
CA THR A 104 1.71 28.89 -8.38
C THR A 104 1.01 29.58 -7.23
N GLN A 105 -0.30 29.40 -7.09
CA GLN A 105 -1.14 30.02 -6.08
C GLN A 105 -1.28 29.11 -4.85
N PHE A 106 -1.89 29.64 -3.80
CA PHE A 106 -2.11 28.89 -2.56
C PHE A 106 -3.11 27.76 -2.77
N ASP A 107 -4.24 28.04 -3.44
CA ASP A 107 -5.33 27.06 -3.52
C ASP A 107 -5.02 25.91 -4.47
N ASP A 108 -4.19 26.13 -5.51
CA ASP A 108 -3.65 25.09 -6.40
C ASP A 108 -3.13 23.85 -5.67
N ARG A 109 -2.60 24.07 -4.45
CA ARG A 109 -1.91 23.07 -3.61
C ARG A 109 -2.54 22.86 -2.25
N SER A 110 -3.65 23.52 -1.93
CA SER A 110 -4.25 23.50 -0.58
C SER A 110 -4.77 22.12 -0.17
N GLN A 111 -5.13 21.28 -1.15
CA GLN A 111 -5.63 19.92 -0.94
C GLN A 111 -4.62 18.83 -1.38
N ILE A 112 -3.38 19.24 -1.66
CA ILE A 112 -2.26 18.34 -1.90
C ILE A 112 -1.59 18.06 -0.55
N LEU A 113 -1.43 16.78 -0.21
CA LEU A 113 -0.94 16.36 1.09
C LEU A 113 0.47 16.92 1.34
N THR A 114 0.63 17.69 2.43
CA THR A 114 1.92 18.26 2.87
C THR A 114 2.66 19.12 1.83
N ALA A 115 1.91 19.78 0.93
CA ALA A 115 2.52 20.67 -0.05
C ALA A 115 3.20 21.88 0.64
N ASN A 116 4.41 22.22 0.15
CA ASN A 116 5.09 23.46 0.52
C ASN A 116 4.31 24.70 0.05
N GLU A 117 4.19 25.71 0.91
CA GLU A 117 3.44 26.94 0.64
C GLU A 117 4.20 27.97 -0.21
N THR A 118 5.54 27.97 -0.16
CA THR A 118 6.35 29.10 -0.64
C THR A 118 6.89 28.92 -2.06
N THR A 119 7.10 27.68 -2.52
CA THR A 119 7.73 27.38 -3.81
C THR A 119 6.70 26.85 -4.82
N PRO A 120 6.61 27.39 -6.04
CA PRO A 120 5.72 26.82 -7.06
C PRO A 120 6.12 25.41 -7.49
N TYR A 121 5.15 24.68 -8.04
CA TYR A 121 5.31 23.31 -8.50
C TYR A 121 4.96 23.17 -9.99
N LEU A 122 5.73 22.34 -10.69
CA LEU A 122 5.25 21.61 -11.86
C LEU A 122 4.93 20.18 -11.41
N PHE A 123 3.68 19.77 -11.62
CA PHE A 123 3.23 18.40 -11.36
C PHE A 123 2.99 17.71 -12.70
N GLY A 124 3.98 16.94 -13.15
CA GLY A 124 3.96 16.20 -14.40
C GLY A 124 3.59 14.74 -14.21
N TRP A 125 2.80 14.19 -15.12
CA TRP A 125 2.49 12.76 -15.13
C TRP A 125 2.78 12.17 -16.51
N THR A 126 3.31 10.95 -16.52
CA THR A 126 3.49 10.14 -17.72
C THR A 126 3.04 8.71 -17.47
N ASN A 127 2.63 8.03 -18.54
CA ASN A 127 2.41 6.59 -18.57
C ASN A 127 3.36 5.99 -19.60
N VAL A 128 4.18 5.03 -19.19
CA VAL A 128 5.25 4.45 -20.03
C VAL A 128 4.98 3.00 -20.45
N MET A 129 3.76 2.49 -20.26
CA MET A 129 3.39 1.12 -20.61
C MET A 129 3.75 0.79 -22.07
N ASP A 130 3.27 1.60 -23.01
CA ASP A 130 3.48 1.32 -24.44
C ASP A 130 4.82 1.86 -24.96
N LYS A 131 5.32 2.96 -24.41
CA LYS A 131 6.48 3.69 -24.91
C LYS A 131 7.23 4.42 -23.81
N ALA A 132 8.56 4.42 -23.90
CA ALA A 132 9.39 5.20 -23.00
C ALA A 132 9.17 6.71 -23.19
N ALA A 133 9.24 7.46 -22.10
CA ALA A 133 9.20 8.92 -22.10
C ALA A 133 10.62 9.49 -21.96
N VAL A 134 10.92 10.57 -22.68
CA VAL A 134 12.15 11.35 -22.51
C VAL A 134 11.80 12.63 -21.76
N PHE A 135 12.48 12.84 -20.64
CA PHE A 135 12.32 13.99 -19.77
C PHE A 135 13.61 14.79 -19.73
N GLU A 136 13.57 16.02 -20.25
CA GLU A 136 14.71 16.94 -20.22
C GLU A 136 14.44 18.04 -19.20
N VAL A 137 15.36 18.20 -18.26
CA VAL A 137 15.29 19.24 -17.21
C VAL A 137 16.36 20.27 -17.53
N PRO A 138 16.01 21.56 -17.68
CA PRO A 138 17.00 22.60 -17.88
C PRO A 138 17.82 22.86 -16.61
N PRO A 139 19.02 23.46 -16.73
CA PRO A 139 19.77 23.92 -15.58
C PRO A 139 18.97 24.94 -14.76
N GLY A 140 19.09 24.88 -13.43
CA GLY A 140 18.42 25.80 -12.52
C GLY A 140 18.22 25.23 -11.12
N ALA A 141 17.71 26.06 -10.21
CA ALA A 141 17.37 25.66 -8.83
C ALA A 141 16.04 24.87 -8.75
N VAL A 142 15.94 23.80 -9.54
CA VAL A 142 14.82 22.85 -9.56
C VAL A 142 15.06 21.79 -8.49
N ILE A 143 14.11 21.58 -7.59
CA ILE A 143 14.11 20.43 -6.67
C ILE A 143 13.11 19.41 -7.23
N GLY A 144 13.64 18.37 -7.85
CA GLY A 144 12.86 17.40 -8.63
C GLY A 144 12.76 16.04 -7.96
N LEU A 145 11.57 15.46 -8.03
CA LEU A 145 11.26 14.11 -7.55
C LEU A 145 10.49 13.37 -8.64
N GLY A 146 11.11 12.34 -9.22
CA GLY A 146 10.43 11.38 -10.07
C GLY A 146 10.03 10.18 -9.22
N ILE A 147 8.74 9.85 -9.13
CA ILE A 147 8.25 8.71 -8.35
C ILE A 147 7.33 7.84 -9.18
N ASP A 148 7.45 6.54 -8.96
CA ASP A 148 6.46 5.57 -9.39
C ASP A 148 5.20 5.66 -8.52
N PHE A 149 4.14 4.92 -8.87
CA PHE A 149 2.87 5.02 -8.15
C PHE A 149 2.89 4.41 -6.75
N TRP A 150 3.91 3.60 -6.43
CA TRP A 150 4.19 3.14 -5.07
C TRP A 150 5.07 4.11 -4.28
N GLN A 151 5.32 5.32 -4.81
CA GLN A 151 6.13 6.39 -4.23
C GLN A 151 7.61 6.04 -4.05
N ARG A 152 8.14 5.09 -4.84
CA ARG A 152 9.58 4.85 -4.94
C ARG A 152 10.13 5.78 -6.02
N GLY A 153 11.24 6.44 -5.76
CA GLY A 153 11.68 7.52 -6.62
C GLY A 153 13.16 7.57 -6.97
N LEU A 154 13.42 8.47 -7.91
CA LEU A 154 14.72 9.03 -8.24
C LEU A 154 14.62 10.56 -8.14
N ASP A 155 15.57 11.17 -7.44
CA ASP A 155 15.70 12.62 -7.40
C ASP A 155 16.33 13.16 -8.70
N TYR A 156 15.83 14.32 -9.15
CA TYR A 156 16.44 15.10 -10.23
C TYR A 156 16.55 16.58 -9.84
N GLY A 157 17.22 17.38 -10.67
CA GLY A 157 17.52 18.77 -10.33
C GLY A 157 18.62 18.86 -9.26
N LEU A 158 18.43 19.73 -8.26
CA LEU A 158 19.47 20.20 -7.33
C LEU A 158 20.03 19.10 -6.42
N PHE A 159 19.16 18.23 -5.92
CA PHE A 159 19.54 17.07 -5.10
C PHE A 159 19.69 15.78 -5.91
N GLY A 160 19.41 15.85 -7.21
CA GLY A 160 19.61 14.74 -8.11
C GLY A 160 21.06 14.57 -8.57
N PRO A 161 21.34 13.54 -9.37
CA PRO A 161 22.69 13.17 -9.76
C PRO A 161 23.50 14.21 -10.55
N ASN A 162 22.82 15.21 -11.12
CA ASN A 162 23.45 16.27 -11.92
C ASN A 162 23.55 17.61 -11.16
N ALA A 163 23.20 17.64 -9.86
CA ALA A 163 23.36 18.80 -8.96
C ALA A 163 22.86 20.13 -9.56
N GLY A 164 21.67 20.13 -10.16
CA GLY A 164 21.02 21.32 -10.74
C GLY A 164 21.56 21.76 -12.11
N LYS A 165 22.52 21.06 -12.70
CA LYS A 165 23.08 21.37 -14.04
C LYS A 165 22.17 20.96 -15.20
N GLY A 166 20.94 20.55 -14.92
CA GLY A 166 20.02 19.97 -15.89
C GLY A 166 20.39 18.54 -16.28
N GLY A 167 19.70 17.98 -17.26
CA GLY A 167 19.96 16.63 -17.75
C GLY A 167 18.82 16.07 -18.59
N THR A 168 19.05 14.86 -19.08
CA THR A 168 18.04 14.07 -19.79
C THR A 168 17.86 12.75 -19.09
N TRP A 169 16.61 12.32 -18.96
CA TRP A 169 16.23 11.03 -18.41
C TRP A 169 15.35 10.30 -19.41
N VAL A 170 15.59 9.00 -19.57
CA VAL A 170 14.69 8.09 -20.30
C VAL A 170 13.94 7.30 -19.25
N ILE A 171 12.62 7.39 -19.25
CA ILE A 171 11.74 6.76 -18.28
C ILE A 171 11.08 5.56 -18.93
N THR A 172 11.19 4.42 -18.27
CA THR A 172 10.63 3.14 -18.69
C THR A 172 9.89 2.51 -17.52
N GLY A 173 9.00 1.57 -17.82
CA GLY A 173 8.26 0.79 -16.84
C GLY A 173 8.37 -0.71 -17.15
N PRO A 174 7.73 -1.56 -16.33
CA PRO A 174 7.89 -3.02 -16.45
C PRO A 174 7.36 -3.59 -17.76
N GLU A 175 6.37 -2.93 -18.37
CA GLU A 175 5.72 -3.36 -19.61
C GLU A 175 6.22 -2.62 -20.85
N THR A 176 7.11 -1.62 -20.69
CA THR A 176 7.67 -0.88 -21.83
C THR A 176 8.40 -1.83 -22.79
N PRO A 177 7.98 -1.93 -24.07
CA PRO A 177 8.68 -2.76 -25.03
C PRO A 177 10.12 -2.29 -25.23
N GLN A 178 11.09 -3.22 -25.29
CA GLN A 178 12.50 -2.88 -25.48
C GLN A 178 12.76 -2.05 -26.75
N SER A 179 11.99 -2.30 -27.82
CA SER A 179 12.05 -1.53 -29.07
C SER A 179 11.55 -0.10 -28.94
N GLU A 180 10.81 0.20 -27.87
CA GLU A 180 10.24 1.51 -27.56
C GLU A 180 11.09 2.31 -26.56
N ILE A 181 12.28 1.81 -26.20
CA ILE A 181 13.26 2.50 -25.35
C ILE A 181 14.31 3.18 -26.25
N PRO A 182 14.40 4.51 -26.28
CA PRO A 182 15.37 5.21 -27.12
C PRO A 182 16.76 5.23 -26.45
N TYR A 183 17.80 5.12 -27.26
CA TYR A 183 19.13 5.56 -26.84
C TYR A 183 19.23 7.07 -26.99
N VAL A 184 19.52 7.76 -25.90
CA VAL A 184 19.79 9.20 -25.89
C VAL A 184 21.14 9.42 -25.22
N GLU A 185 22.08 10.02 -25.96
CA GLU A 185 23.44 10.22 -25.47
C GLU A 185 23.44 11.08 -24.21
N GLY A 186 24.14 10.60 -23.17
CA GLY A 186 24.24 11.29 -21.88
C GLY A 186 22.97 11.24 -21.02
N ALA A 187 21.90 10.59 -21.49
CA ALA A 187 20.69 10.42 -20.69
C ALA A 187 20.85 9.35 -19.61
N ARG A 188 20.15 9.54 -18.49
CA ARG A 188 20.04 8.54 -17.42
C ARG A 188 18.78 7.71 -17.62
N LEU A 189 18.91 6.39 -17.54
CA LEU A 189 17.75 5.50 -17.56
C LEU A 189 17.08 5.50 -16.17
N ILE A 190 15.76 5.60 -16.15
CA ILE A 190 14.90 5.38 -14.99
C ILE A 190 14.01 4.17 -15.31
N GLU A 191 14.15 3.12 -14.52
CA GLU A 191 13.34 1.91 -14.60
C GLU A 191 12.31 1.95 -13.48
N SER A 192 11.13 2.48 -13.79
CA SER A 192 9.98 2.47 -12.90
C SER A 192 9.47 1.05 -12.69
N GLN A 193 8.99 0.76 -11.49
CA GLN A 193 8.32 -0.51 -11.18
C GLN A 193 6.79 -0.42 -11.41
N THR A 194 6.30 0.74 -11.85
CA THR A 194 4.93 0.98 -12.32
C THR A 194 4.93 1.63 -13.71
N ASN A 195 3.84 1.50 -14.45
CA ASN A 195 3.62 2.15 -15.73
C ASN A 195 3.35 3.64 -15.58
N ASN A 196 2.68 4.07 -14.51
CA ASN A 196 2.44 5.48 -14.25
C ASN A 196 3.57 6.06 -13.40
N VAL A 197 4.04 7.25 -13.77
CA VAL A 197 5.14 7.95 -13.10
C VAL A 197 4.79 9.43 -12.93
N TRP A 198 5.01 9.94 -11.72
CA TRP A 198 4.95 11.37 -11.41
C TRP A 198 6.34 12.01 -11.53
N LEU A 199 6.37 13.22 -12.08
CA LEU A 199 7.53 14.09 -12.22
C LEU A 199 7.20 15.42 -11.55
N VAL A 200 7.61 15.56 -10.29
CA VAL A 200 7.29 16.71 -9.45
C VAL A 200 8.49 17.63 -9.34
N SER A 201 8.36 18.86 -9.81
CA SER A 201 9.43 19.86 -9.78
C SER A 201 9.03 21.05 -8.91
N ARG A 202 9.73 21.29 -7.81
CA ARG A 202 9.67 22.56 -7.08
C ARG A 202 10.65 23.56 -7.66
N LEU A 203 10.19 24.80 -7.84
CA LEU A 203 10.98 25.85 -8.48
C LEU A 203 11.48 26.85 -7.43
N SER A 204 12.68 26.60 -6.90
CA SER A 204 13.29 27.39 -5.81
C SER A 204 14.13 28.56 -6.34
N MET A 205 13.52 29.40 -7.18
CA MET A 205 14.17 30.56 -7.82
C MET A 205 13.22 31.77 -7.92
N PRO A 206 13.76 33.00 -8.11
CA PRO A 206 12.97 34.21 -8.34
C PRO A 206 12.06 34.08 -9.57
N ALA A 207 10.95 34.81 -9.58
CA ALA A 207 9.93 34.69 -10.63
C ALA A 207 10.46 34.89 -12.06
N GLY A 208 11.37 35.85 -12.29
CA GLY A 208 11.91 36.12 -13.63
C GLY A 208 12.76 34.99 -14.22
N GLU A 209 13.53 34.28 -13.39
CA GLU A 209 14.31 33.10 -13.83
C GLU A 209 13.41 31.88 -14.02
N ARG A 210 12.37 31.79 -13.20
CA ARG A 210 11.46 30.65 -13.14
C ARG A 210 10.78 30.38 -14.48
N ASP A 211 10.23 31.39 -15.13
CA ASP A 211 9.46 31.18 -16.37
C ASP A 211 10.37 30.69 -17.51
N GLN A 212 11.63 31.15 -17.54
CA GLN A 212 12.63 30.65 -18.48
C GLN A 212 12.93 29.16 -18.21
N VAL A 213 13.13 28.79 -16.96
CA VAL A 213 13.35 27.39 -16.55
C VAL A 213 12.13 26.52 -16.87
N VAL A 214 10.91 26.98 -16.57
CA VAL A 214 9.65 26.25 -16.90
C VAL A 214 9.54 26.00 -18.41
N SER A 215 9.82 27.00 -19.23
CA SER A 215 9.75 26.87 -20.70
C SER A 215 10.81 25.91 -21.28
N GLY A 216 11.88 25.65 -20.53
CA GLY A 216 12.97 24.77 -20.94
C GLY A 216 12.74 23.28 -20.65
N PHE A 217 11.74 22.93 -19.83
CA PHE A 217 11.39 21.52 -19.62
C PHE A 217 10.87 20.90 -20.91
N LYS A 218 11.29 19.66 -21.17
CA LYS A 218 10.72 18.84 -22.25
C LYS A 218 10.25 17.51 -21.70
N LEU A 219 9.10 17.07 -22.20
CA LEU A 219 8.55 15.76 -21.89
C LEU A 219 7.78 15.24 -23.11
N TYR A 220 8.25 14.13 -23.65
CA TYR A 220 7.74 13.57 -24.90
C TYR A 220 8.00 12.06 -24.98
N TYR A 221 7.24 11.35 -25.80
CA TYR A 221 7.47 9.92 -26.00
C TYR A 221 8.57 9.66 -27.03
N LYS A 222 9.18 8.47 -26.96
CA LYS A 222 10.07 7.95 -28.00
C LYS A 222 9.40 8.03 -29.38
N GLY A 223 10.14 8.57 -30.34
CA GLY A 223 9.69 8.78 -31.72
C GLY A 223 8.96 10.10 -31.97
N GLU A 224 8.59 10.85 -30.91
CA GLU A 224 8.12 12.22 -31.07
C GLU A 224 9.29 13.18 -31.31
N THR A 225 9.04 14.28 -32.02
CA THR A 225 10.02 15.38 -32.08
C THR A 225 10.16 16.00 -30.69
N PRO A 226 11.39 16.21 -30.18
CA PRO A 226 11.60 16.84 -28.88
C PRO A 226 10.86 18.18 -28.80
N ARG A 227 10.00 18.32 -27.80
CA ARG A 227 9.12 19.48 -27.63
C ARG A 227 9.10 19.92 -26.18
N ALA A 228 8.84 21.22 -25.97
CA ALA A 228 8.58 21.74 -24.64
C ALA A 228 7.44 20.95 -23.98
N ALA A 229 7.55 20.74 -22.68
CA ALA A 229 6.48 20.15 -21.89
C ALA A 229 5.22 21.00 -22.03
N SER A 230 4.07 20.35 -22.20
CA SER A 230 2.80 21.05 -22.25
C SER A 230 2.42 21.46 -20.83
N ILE A 231 2.45 22.77 -20.57
CA ILE A 231 2.18 23.34 -19.26
C ILE A 231 0.73 23.81 -19.18
N ILE A 232 -0.01 23.31 -18.20
CA ILE A 232 -1.38 23.67 -17.89
C ILE A 232 -1.35 24.60 -16.66
N PRO A 233 -1.82 25.85 -16.74
CA PRO A 233 -1.96 26.68 -15.55
C PRO A 233 -3.02 26.07 -14.61
N SER A 234 -2.73 26.02 -13.31
CA SER A 234 -3.65 25.44 -12.31
C SER A 234 -4.87 26.32 -12.02
N GLU A 235 -4.81 27.62 -12.34
CA GLU A 235 -5.94 28.56 -12.25
C GLU A 235 -6.66 28.60 -10.88
N ASN A 236 -5.92 28.43 -9.78
CA ASN A 236 -6.44 28.37 -8.41
C ASN A 236 -7.38 27.18 -8.15
N MET A 237 -7.36 26.13 -8.97
CA MET A 237 -8.20 24.95 -8.76
C MET A 237 -7.49 23.94 -7.85
N PRO A 238 -8.11 23.55 -6.71
CA PRO A 238 -7.44 22.75 -5.70
C PRO A 238 -7.28 21.29 -6.13
N GLY A 239 -6.03 20.87 -6.38
CA GLY A 239 -5.70 19.48 -6.62
C GLY A 239 -5.93 18.61 -5.39
N ARG A 240 -6.71 17.53 -5.53
CA ARG A 240 -7.07 16.62 -4.43
C ARG A 240 -6.11 15.45 -4.34
N ASN A 241 -5.47 15.26 -3.18
CA ASN A 241 -4.57 14.14 -2.89
C ASN A 241 -5.00 13.31 -1.65
N TYR A 242 -6.25 13.43 -1.18
CA TYR A 242 -6.77 12.61 -0.08
C TYR A 242 -7.55 11.41 -0.61
N GLN A 243 -7.37 10.22 -0.01
CA GLN A 243 -8.01 9.00 -0.50
C GLN A 243 -9.54 9.07 -0.40
N PRO A 244 -10.28 8.50 -1.38
CA PRO A 244 -11.73 8.37 -1.30
C PRO A 244 -12.16 7.49 -0.12
N ARG A 245 -13.44 7.58 0.25
CA ARG A 245 -14.03 6.85 1.39
C ARG A 245 -15.07 5.83 0.93
N GLY A 246 -15.30 4.81 1.76
CA GLY A 246 -16.24 3.72 1.48
C GLY A 246 -15.88 2.98 0.19
N MET A 247 -16.90 2.47 -0.52
CA MET A 247 -16.71 1.68 -1.74
C MET A 247 -15.99 2.39 -2.88
N LYS A 248 -15.96 3.72 -2.89
CA LYS A 248 -15.17 4.47 -3.89
C LYS A 248 -13.67 4.20 -3.78
N TYR A 249 -13.18 3.88 -2.59
CA TYR A 249 -11.79 3.45 -2.39
C TYR A 249 -11.51 2.15 -3.14
N TRP A 250 -12.34 1.14 -2.92
CA TRP A 250 -12.18 -0.17 -3.53
C TRP A 250 -12.36 -0.14 -5.05
N GLN A 251 -13.30 0.67 -5.56
CA GLN A 251 -13.48 0.90 -7.00
C GLN A 251 -12.23 1.51 -7.65
N MET A 252 -11.65 2.53 -7.02
CA MET A 252 -10.44 3.18 -7.54
C MET A 252 -9.21 2.29 -7.37
N LEU A 253 -9.11 1.53 -6.28
CA LEU A 253 -8.05 0.54 -6.08
C LEU A 253 -8.10 -0.52 -7.18
N HIS A 254 -9.29 -1.05 -7.46
CA HIS A 254 -9.49 -1.96 -8.57
C HIS A 254 -9.03 -1.35 -9.90
N ALA A 255 -9.45 -0.11 -10.19
CA ALA A 255 -9.13 0.56 -11.44
C ALA A 255 -7.62 0.77 -11.62
N ILE A 256 -6.90 1.29 -10.62
CA ILE A 256 -5.46 1.50 -10.75
C ILE A 256 -4.69 0.20 -10.88
N LEU A 257 -5.12 -0.88 -10.22
CA LEU A 257 -4.49 -2.20 -10.35
C LEU A 257 -4.72 -2.83 -11.74
N GLN A 258 -5.71 -2.38 -12.52
CA GLN A 258 -5.83 -2.79 -13.92
C GLN A 258 -4.73 -2.17 -14.77
N GLU A 259 -4.35 -0.93 -14.49
CA GLU A 259 -3.36 -0.17 -15.24
C GLU A 259 -1.90 -0.53 -14.90
N GLU A 260 -1.69 -1.08 -13.71
CA GLU A 260 -0.35 -1.39 -13.19
C GLU A 260 -0.02 -2.89 -13.25
N PRO A 261 1.26 -3.25 -13.45
CA PRO A 261 1.69 -4.63 -13.39
C PRO A 261 1.65 -5.13 -11.93
N VAL A 262 1.48 -6.43 -11.75
CA VAL A 262 1.58 -7.06 -10.43
C VAL A 262 3.04 -7.40 -10.16
N GLU A 263 3.64 -6.71 -9.20
CA GLU A 263 4.99 -7.04 -8.74
C GLU A 263 4.98 -8.29 -7.84
N GLU A 264 6.11 -9.00 -7.81
CA GLU A 264 6.25 -10.23 -7.02
C GLU A 264 5.96 -10.00 -5.52
N ARG A 265 6.39 -8.85 -4.98
CA ARG A 265 6.15 -8.48 -3.58
C ARG A 265 4.67 -8.31 -3.21
N ASP A 266 3.81 -8.08 -4.21
CA ASP A 266 2.41 -7.68 -4.02
C ASP A 266 1.43 -8.87 -4.19
N ARG A 267 1.93 -10.05 -4.60
CA ARG A 267 1.10 -11.20 -4.96
C ARG A 267 0.20 -11.72 -3.84
N PHE A 268 0.64 -11.67 -2.59
CA PHE A 268 -0.20 -12.07 -1.45
C PHE A 268 -1.37 -11.11 -1.24
N PHE A 269 -1.17 -9.81 -1.45
CA PHE A 269 -2.25 -8.82 -1.38
C PHE A 269 -3.21 -8.98 -2.57
N MET A 270 -2.71 -9.31 -3.76
CA MET A 270 -3.56 -9.64 -4.91
C MET A 270 -4.43 -10.89 -4.65
N TYR A 271 -3.90 -11.89 -3.93
CA TYR A 271 -4.69 -13.04 -3.49
C TYR A 271 -5.80 -12.63 -2.51
N PHE A 272 -5.49 -11.76 -1.53
CA PHE A 272 -6.51 -11.25 -0.60
C PHE A 272 -7.60 -10.45 -1.31
N LEU A 273 -7.22 -9.59 -2.25
CA LEU A 273 -8.12 -8.80 -3.07
C LEU A 273 -9.10 -9.66 -3.89
N LYS A 274 -8.65 -10.82 -4.38
CA LYS A 274 -9.50 -11.75 -5.12
C LYS A 274 -10.71 -12.21 -4.30
N GLU A 275 -10.49 -12.54 -3.02
CA GLU A 275 -11.58 -12.92 -2.10
C GLU A 275 -12.54 -11.77 -1.80
N MET A 276 -12.16 -10.53 -2.15
CA MET A 276 -12.97 -9.31 -2.02
C MET A 276 -13.59 -8.85 -3.35
N GLY A 277 -13.49 -9.65 -4.42
CA GLY A 277 -14.05 -9.31 -5.73
C GLY A 277 -13.18 -8.34 -6.54
N ILE A 278 -11.89 -8.18 -6.18
CA ILE A 278 -10.91 -7.40 -6.93
C ILE A 278 -9.87 -8.36 -7.53
N GLU A 279 -9.86 -8.46 -8.85
CA GLU A 279 -8.88 -9.26 -9.58
C GLU A 279 -8.41 -8.48 -10.81
N LYS A 280 -7.15 -8.70 -11.22
CA LYS A 280 -6.62 -8.13 -12.46
C LYS A 280 -7.31 -8.79 -13.66
N ASP A 281 -7.59 -8.01 -14.70
CA ASP A 281 -8.26 -8.41 -15.95
C ASP A 281 -9.69 -8.92 -15.77
N LYS A 282 -10.34 -8.58 -14.65
CA LYS A 282 -11.75 -8.89 -14.37
C LYS A 282 -12.52 -7.63 -13.99
N PRO A 283 -13.85 -7.58 -14.16
CA PRO A 283 -14.64 -6.45 -13.68
C PRO A 283 -14.69 -6.41 -12.15
N PHE A 284 -14.89 -5.20 -11.60
CA PHE A 284 -15.23 -5.03 -10.18
C PHE A 284 -16.71 -5.33 -9.95
N ASP A 285 -17.00 -6.52 -9.43
CA ASP A 285 -18.36 -6.99 -9.14
C ASP A 285 -18.44 -7.66 -7.76
N PRO A 286 -18.26 -6.90 -6.66
CA PRO A 286 -18.34 -7.46 -5.32
C PRO A 286 -19.78 -7.88 -4.98
N ASN A 287 -19.93 -9.03 -4.33
CA ASN A 287 -21.21 -9.49 -3.79
C ASN A 287 -21.61 -8.71 -2.52
N GLU A 288 -22.83 -8.92 -2.01
CA GLU A 288 -23.33 -8.20 -0.83
C GLU A 288 -22.50 -8.41 0.44
N ARG A 289 -21.82 -9.56 0.60
CA ARG A 289 -20.91 -9.80 1.74
C ARG A 289 -19.59 -9.03 1.61
N GLN A 290 -19.14 -8.76 0.38
CA GLN A 290 -17.88 -8.07 0.09
C GLN A 290 -18.01 -6.53 0.13
N LYS A 291 -19.23 -5.99 0.03
CA LYS A 291 -19.53 -4.55 0.08
C LYS A 291 -19.55 -4.03 1.52
#